data_AF-A0AAW5W1K7-F1
#
_entry.id   AF-A0AAW5W1K7-F1
#
_cell.length_a   1.000
_cell.length_b   1.000
_cell.length_c   1.000
_cell.angle_alpha   90.00
_cell.angle_beta   90.00
_cell.angle_gamma   90.00
#
_symmetry.space_group_name_H-M   'P 1'
#
loop_
_entity.id
_entity.type
_entity.pdbx_description
1 polymer ?
#
loop_
_entity_poly.entity_id
_entity_poly.type
_entity_poly.pdbx_seq_one_letter_code
_entity_poly.pdbx_strand_id
1 'polypeptide(L)'
;MYTKYLSLVAALIAVANGIIIAGNDLVFGTRSGLPVVSAVIAVIFVALGFFVWRLGQLFWQLEREINTSSSTYSALSRLMVIAFTIVGLVMLCALYGLYSRILQDAAIFG
;
A
#
# COMPACT_ATOMS: atom_id res chain seq x y z
N MET A 1 -9.26 -4.90 16.79
CA MET A 1 -8.01 -4.11 17.07
C MET A 1 -6.84 -4.36 16.10
N TYR A 2 -6.33 -5.60 15.94
CA TYR A 2 -5.16 -5.89 15.08
C TYR A 2 -5.36 -5.51 13.60
N THR A 3 -6.57 -5.70 13.08
CA THR A 3 -6.99 -5.30 11.73
C THR A 3 -6.73 -3.82 11.43
N LYS A 4 -6.99 -2.93 12.39
CA LYS A 4 -6.78 -1.48 12.23
C LYS A 4 -5.30 -1.16 12.01
N TYR A 5 -4.43 -1.70 12.86
CA TYR A 5 -2.99 -1.44 12.76
C TYR A 5 -2.39 -2.06 11.49
N LEU A 6 -2.79 -3.28 11.15
CA LEU A 6 -2.33 -3.93 9.92
C LEU A 6 -2.76 -3.17 8.67
N SER A 7 -4.02 -2.72 8.60
CA SER A 7 -4.49 -1.89 7.48
C SER A 7 -3.74 -0.57 7.38
N LEU A 8 -3.41 0.05 8.52
CA LEU A 8 -2.68 1.32 8.55
C LEU A 8 -1.25 1.14 8.05
N VAL A 9 -0.56 0.10 8.53
CA VAL A 9 0.81 -0.22 8.09
C VAL A 9 0.84 -0.54 6.60
N ALA A 10 -0.07 -1.39 6.12
CA ALA A 10 -0.16 -1.71 4.69
C ALA A 10 -0.46 -0.48 3.83
N ALA A 11 -1.37 0.40 4.29
CA ALA A 11 -1.67 1.66 3.62
C ALA A 11 -0.46 2.60 3.57
N LEU A 12 0.27 2.76 4.68
CA LEU A 12 1.44 3.62 4.75
C LEU A 12 2.55 3.15 3.81
N ILE A 13 2.82 1.84 3.75
CA ILE A 13 3.83 1.28 2.84
C ILE A 13 3.40 1.48 1.37
N ALA A 14 2.12 1.29 1.05
CA ALA A 14 1.59 1.55 -0.30
C ALA A 14 1.74 3.02 -0.71
N VAL A 15 1.37 3.95 0.16
CA VAL A 15 1.54 5.39 -0.11
C VAL A 15 3.02 5.75 -0.23
N ALA A 16 3.88 5.23 0.65
CA ALA A 16 5.31 5.48 0.60
C ALA A 16 5.93 5.04 -0.74
N ASN A 17 5.56 3.87 -1.24
CA ASN A 17 5.97 3.41 -2.57
C ASN A 17 5.58 4.41 -3.67
N GLY A 18 4.34 4.90 -3.66
CA GLY A 18 3.89 5.89 -4.64
C GLY A 18 4.66 7.22 -4.55
N ILE A 19 4.94 7.70 -3.33
CA ILE A 19 5.73 8.91 -3.11
C ILE A 19 7.18 8.73 -3.58
N ILE A 20 7.79 7.57 -3.30
CA ILE A 20 9.16 7.27 -3.73
C ILE A 20 9.26 7.23 -5.25
N ILE A 21 8.29 6.62 -5.93
CA ILE A 21 8.22 6.59 -7.39
C ILE A 21 8.13 8.03 -7.95
N ALA A 22 7.18 8.82 -7.46
CA ALA A 22 7.01 10.21 -7.90
C ALA A 22 8.25 11.07 -7.60
N GLY A 23 8.86 10.90 -6.43
CA GLY A 23 10.06 11.61 -6.02
C GLY A 23 11.28 11.25 -6.87
N ASN A 24 11.45 9.97 -7.19
CA ASN A 24 12.52 9.53 -8.08
C ASN A 24 12.39 10.15 -9.48
N ASP A 25 11.17 10.29 -9.99
CA ASP A 25 10.92 10.96 -11.27
C ASP A 25 11.22 12.47 -11.23
N LEU A 26 11.05 13.13 -10.09
CA LEU A 26 11.46 14.54 -9.97
C LEU A 26 12.99 14.70 -10.00
N VAL A 27 13.74 13.72 -9.48
CA VAL A 27 15.21 13.76 -9.40
C VAL A 27 15.87 13.22 -10.68
N PHE A 28 15.30 12.16 -11.27
CA PHE A 28 15.88 11.39 -12.38
C PHE A 28 14.98 11.32 -13.63
N GLY A 29 13.76 11.86 -13.59
CA GLY A 29 12.78 11.74 -14.69
C GLY A 29 13.13 12.51 -15.96
N THR A 30 14.12 13.41 -15.91
CA THR A 30 14.74 13.98 -17.12
C THR A 30 15.67 13.00 -17.83
N ARG A 31 16.07 11.91 -17.17
CA ARG A 31 16.88 10.80 -17.70
C ARG A 31 16.07 9.52 -17.95
N SER A 32 14.82 9.44 -17.48
CA SER A 32 13.95 8.27 -17.70
C SER A 32 13.15 8.43 -18.99
N GLY A 33 13.04 7.35 -19.77
CA GLY A 33 12.30 7.37 -21.03
C GLY A 33 10.78 7.39 -20.87
N LEU A 34 10.25 7.22 -19.65
CA LEU A 34 8.82 6.97 -19.38
C LEU A 34 8.27 7.66 -18.12
N PRO A 35 8.41 8.99 -17.97
CA PRO A 35 7.94 9.71 -16.78
C PRO A 35 6.42 9.62 -16.57
N VAL A 36 5.66 9.52 -17.66
CA VAL A 36 4.19 9.35 -17.60
C VAL A 36 3.81 8.03 -16.93
N VAL A 37 4.56 6.94 -17.19
CA VAL A 37 4.27 5.62 -16.62
C VAL A 37 4.52 5.62 -15.12
N SER A 38 5.63 6.22 -14.69
CA SER A 38 5.99 6.38 -13.28
C SER A 38 4.92 7.17 -12.52
N ALA A 39 4.45 8.30 -13.08
CA ALA A 39 3.38 9.11 -12.49
C ALA A 39 2.07 8.33 -12.33
N VAL A 40 1.66 7.57 -13.37
CA VAL A 40 0.45 6.74 -13.31
C VAL A 40 0.57 5.67 -12.23
N ILE A 41 1.72 4.98 -12.15
CA ILE A 41 1.94 3.93 -11.14
C ILE A 41 1.99 4.55 -9.74
N ALA A 42 2.65 5.69 -9.55
CA ALA A 42 2.65 6.41 -8.28
C ALA A 42 1.22 6.73 -7.80
N VAL A 43 0.38 7.25 -8.68
CA VAL A 43 -1.04 7.54 -8.37
C VAL A 43 -1.79 6.26 -7.99
N ILE A 44 -1.58 5.15 -8.69
CA ILE A 44 -2.21 3.86 -8.36
C ILE A 44 -1.81 3.41 -6.94
N PHE A 45 -0.52 3.51 -6.59
CA PHE A 45 -0.04 3.10 -5.26
C PHE A 45 -0.59 3.99 -4.14
N VAL A 46 -0.67 5.30 -4.36
CA VAL A 46 -1.28 6.23 -3.40
C VAL A 46 -2.78 5.95 -3.25
N ALA A 47 -3.50 5.78 -4.36
CA ALA A 47 -4.93 5.47 -4.36
C ALA A 47 -5.23 4.13 -3.67
N LEU A 48 -4.39 3.12 -3.91
CA LEU A 48 -4.48 1.82 -3.23
C LEU A 48 -4.27 1.98 -1.72
N GLY A 49 -3.26 2.75 -1.30
CA GLY A 49 -3.02 3.02 0.12
C GLY A 49 -4.21 3.72 0.79
N PHE A 50 -4.79 4.71 0.13
CA PHE A 50 -6.01 5.38 0.61
C PHE A 50 -7.19 4.41 0.71
N PHE A 51 -7.38 3.54 -0.28
CA PHE A 51 -8.42 2.51 -0.28
C PHE A 51 -8.26 1.52 0.88
N VAL A 52 -7.04 1.01 1.10
CA VAL A 52 -6.72 0.09 2.20
C VAL A 52 -6.98 0.75 3.55
N TRP A 53 -6.57 2.02 3.71
CA TRP A 53 -6.84 2.80 4.91
C TRP A 53 -8.34 2.97 5.16
N ARG A 54 -9.10 3.34 4.13
CA ARG A 54 -10.55 3.54 4.23
C ARG A 54 -11.28 2.24 4.59
N LEU A 55 -10.90 1.11 3.98
CA LEU A 55 -11.42 -0.21 4.35
C LEU A 55 -11.11 -0.56 5.81
N GLY A 56 -9.89 -0.28 6.28
CA GLY A 56 -9.50 -0.47 7.67
C GLY A 56 -10.38 0.32 8.65
N GLN A 57 -10.70 1.56 8.31
CA GLN A 57 -11.62 2.39 9.12
C GLN A 57 -13.04 1.83 9.14
N LEU A 58 -13.59 1.45 7.98
CA LEU A 58 -14.94 0.88 7.89
C LEU A 58 -15.04 -0.43 8.69
N PHE A 59 -14.02 -1.29 8.61
CA PHE A 59 -13.99 -2.54 9.35
C PHE A 59 -13.94 -2.32 10.86
N TRP A 60 -13.22 -1.29 11.30
CA TRP A 60 -13.17 -0.92 12.71
C TRP A 60 -14.48 -0.28 13.22
N GLN A 61 -15.20 0.43 12.36
CA GLN A 61 -16.56 0.89 12.68
C GLN A 61 -17.51 -0.31 12.81
N LEU A 62 -17.41 -1.27 11.89
CA LEU A 62 -18.17 -2.52 11.94
C LEU A 62 -17.90 -3.34 13.22
N GLU A 63 -16.64 -3.41 13.67
CA GLU A 63 -16.24 -4.05 14.94
C GLU A 63 -16.98 -3.46 16.16
N ARG A 64 -17.35 -2.17 16.10
CA ARG A 64 -18.04 -1.47 17.19
C ARG A 64 -19.56 -1.65 17.15
N GLU A 65 -20.13 -1.91 15.98
CA GLU A 65 -21.58 -1.96 15.77
C GLU A 65 -22.15 -3.38 15.87
N ILE A 66 -21.34 -4.41 15.62
CA ILE A 66 -21.79 -5.80 15.55
C ILE A 66 -21.38 -6.59 16.80
N ASN A 67 -22.24 -7.52 17.22
CA ASN A 67 -21.89 -8.52 18.22
C ASN A 67 -20.74 -9.42 17.71
N THR A 68 -19.53 -9.17 18.21
CA THR A 68 -18.28 -9.83 17.80
C THR A 68 -18.23 -11.32 18.12
N SER A 69 -19.20 -11.86 18.87
CA SER A 69 -19.32 -13.28 19.18
C SER A 69 -19.85 -14.15 18.04
N SER A 70 -20.34 -13.55 16.94
CA SER A 70 -20.79 -14.33 15.78
C SER A 70 -19.61 -14.99 15.05
N SER A 71 -19.80 -16.26 14.65
CA SER A 71 -18.81 -17.01 13.86
C SER A 71 -18.49 -16.34 12.52
N THR A 72 -19.50 -15.73 11.89
CA THR A 72 -19.37 -14.98 10.63
C THR A 72 -18.44 -13.78 10.77
N TYR A 73 -18.57 -13.00 11.85
CA TYR A 73 -17.68 -11.86 12.09
C TYR A 73 -16.23 -12.31 12.33
N SER A 74 -16.03 -13.38 13.09
CA SER A 74 -14.71 -13.96 13.33
C SER A 74 -14.03 -14.42 12.03
N ALA A 75 -14.77 -15.10 11.15
CA ALA A 75 -14.27 -15.53 9.85
C ALA A 75 -13.90 -14.34 8.95
N LEU A 76 -14.78 -13.33 8.87
CA LEU A 76 -14.53 -12.12 8.10
C LEU A 76 -13.32 -11.35 8.62
N SER A 77 -13.19 -11.20 9.94
CA SER A 77 -12.03 -10.53 10.55
C SER A 77 -10.72 -11.25 10.21
N ARG A 78 -10.70 -12.59 10.22
CA ARG A 78 -9.50 -13.35 9.83
C ARG A 78 -9.16 -13.14 8.36
N LEU A 79 -10.15 -13.18 7.47
CA LEU A 79 -9.95 -12.91 6.04
C LEU A 79 -9.36 -11.52 5.80
N MET A 80 -9.88 -10.50 6.50
CA MET A 80 -9.36 -9.13 6.37
C MET A 80 -7.92 -8.99 6.90
N VAL A 81 -7.58 -9.64 8.01
CA VAL A 81 -6.20 -9.70 8.51
C VAL A 81 -5.27 -10.30 7.46
N ILE A 82 -5.66 -11.43 6.86
CA ILE A 82 -4.87 -12.09 5.81
C ILE A 82 -4.71 -11.16 4.61
N ALA A 83 -5.80 -10.55 4.13
CA ALA A 83 -5.77 -9.64 2.99
C ALA A 83 -4.84 -8.44 3.23
N PHE A 84 -4.95 -7.76 4.38
CA PHE A 84 -4.07 -6.64 4.70
C PHE A 84 -2.60 -7.05 4.84
N THR A 85 -2.35 -8.23 5.39
CA THR A 85 -0.99 -8.78 5.51
C THR A 85 -0.39 -9.05 4.13
N ILE A 86 -1.14 -9.68 3.22
CA ILE A 86 -0.71 -9.94 1.85
C ILE A 86 -0.40 -8.62 1.14
N VAL A 87 -1.30 -7.63 1.23
CA VAL A 87 -1.07 -6.31 0.64
C VAL A 87 0.20 -5.67 1.20
N GLY A 88 0.39 -5.69 2.52
CA GLY A 88 1.60 -5.17 3.17
C GLY A 88 2.88 -5.86 2.66
N LEU A 89 2.88 -7.20 2.55
CA LEU A 89 4.03 -7.96 2.04
C LEU A 89 4.33 -7.63 0.57
N VAL A 90 3.31 -7.55 -0.28
CA VAL A 90 3.49 -7.16 -1.70
C VAL A 90 4.05 -5.75 -1.80
N MET A 91 3.57 -4.82 -0.99
CA MET A 91 4.06 -3.45 -0.96
C MET A 91 5.51 -3.36 -0.42
N LEU A 92 5.90 -4.21 0.54
CA LEU A 92 7.29 -4.31 0.99
C LEU A 92 8.21 -4.85 -0.12
N CYS A 93 7.76 -5.85 -0.87
CA CYS A 93 8.50 -6.35 -2.04
C CYS A 93 8.68 -5.25 -3.09
N ALA A 94 7.62 -4.48 -3.37
CA ALA A 94 7.71 -3.33 -4.26
C ALA A 94 8.73 -2.30 -3.72
N LEU A 95 8.67 -1.96 -2.44
CA LEU A 95 9.60 -1.02 -1.80
C LEU A 95 11.05 -1.46 -1.93
N TYR A 96 11.32 -2.76 -1.72
CA TYR A 96 12.65 -3.34 -1.93
C TYR A 96 13.13 -3.20 -3.38
N GLY A 97 12.24 -3.45 -4.35
CA GLY A 97 12.53 -3.25 -5.77
C GLY A 97 12.86 -1.79 -6.11
N LEU A 98 12.09 -0.84 -5.58
CA LEU A 98 12.34 0.60 -5.73
C LEU A 98 13.70 0.98 -5.11
N TYR A 99 13.97 0.52 -3.89
CA TYR A 99 15.22 0.79 -3.19
C TYR A 99 16.44 0.26 -3.94
N SER A 100 16.36 -0.97 -4.47
CA SER A 100 17.44 -1.56 -5.27
C SER A 100 17.74 -0.74 -6.54
N ARG A 101 16.69 -0.23 -7.22
CA ARG A 101 16.85 0.63 -8.39
C ARG A 101 17.48 1.99 -8.05
N ILE A 102 17.05 2.61 -6.95
CA ILE A 102 17.61 3.88 -6.47
C ILE A 102 19.10 3.72 -6.12
N LEU A 103 19.50 2.62 -5.47
CA LEU A 103 20.92 2.35 -5.17
C LEU A 103 21.80 2.15 -6.41
N GLN A 104 21.20 1.76 -7.54
CA GLN A 104 21.90 1.60 -8.81
C GLN A 104 21.96 2.92 -9.61
N ASP A 105 21.52 4.04 -9.03
CA ASP A 105 21.34 5.34 -9.71
C ASP A 105 20.55 5.22 -11.03
N ALA A 106 19.65 4.23 -11.09
CA ALA A 106 18.86 3.92 -12.27
C ALA A 106 17.47 4.56 -12.18
N ALA A 107 16.92 4.91 -13.34
CA ALA A 107 15.49 5.19 -13.41
C ALA A 107 14.70 3.96 -12.93
N ILE A 108 13.65 4.20 -12.11
CA ILE A 108 12.77 3.12 -11.63
C ILE A 108 12.03 2.48 -12.80
N PHE A 109 11.63 3.31 -13.77
CA PHE A 109 11.05 2.88 -15.04
C PHE A 109 11.96 3.35 -16.18
N GLY A 110 12.84 2.46 -16.62
CA GLY A 110 13.91 2.67 -17.60
C GLY A 110 15.07 1.71 -17.38
#